data_AF-A0A3D5J9A1-F1
#
_entry.id   AF-A0A3D5J9A1-F1
#
_cell.length_a   1.000
_cell.length_b   1.000
_cell.length_c   1.000
_cell.angle_alpha   90.00
_cell.angle_beta   90.00
_cell.angle_gamma   90.00
#
_symmetry.space_group_name_H-M   'P 1'
#
loop_
_entity.id
_entity.type
_entity.pdbx_description
1 polymer ?
#
loop_
_entity_poly.entity_id
_entity_poly.type
_entity_poly.pdbx_seq_one_letter_code
_entity_poly.pdbx_strand_id
1 'polypeptide(L)'
;MSYDWIRKYQTVSRLTGFNVADVLEKSFDRNVFMENDGTAAVIAERLFGVGKRLNNFVYLFLDTMIGGGVVYDGDVLRGTNSNAGGLALMRIDSPGQGSLL
;
A
#
# COMPACT_ATOMS: atom_id res chain seq x y z
N MET A 1 -12.31 -22.00 -12.03
CA MET A 1 -11.05 -21.22 -12.17
C MET A 1 -10.18 -21.52 -10.97
N SER A 2 -9.04 -22.16 -11.19
CA SER A 2 -8.12 -22.52 -10.11
C SER A 2 -7.34 -21.29 -9.65
N TYR A 3 -7.31 -21.02 -8.34
CA TYR A 3 -6.52 -19.95 -7.70
C TYR A 3 -5.03 -20.34 -7.55
N ASP A 4 -4.49 -21.19 -8.44
CA ASP A 4 -3.11 -21.69 -8.36
C ASP A 4 -2.05 -20.58 -8.33
N TRP A 5 -2.35 -19.41 -8.89
CA TRP A 5 -1.43 -18.28 -8.90
C TRP A 5 -1.25 -17.64 -7.51
N ILE A 6 -2.26 -17.70 -6.61
CA ILE A 6 -2.13 -17.16 -5.24
C ILE A 6 -1.06 -17.93 -4.46
N ARG A 7 -0.93 -19.24 -4.70
CA ARG A 7 0.13 -20.07 -4.10
C ARG A 7 1.52 -19.69 -4.58
N LYS A 8 1.66 -19.17 -5.82
CA LYS A 8 2.95 -18.76 -6.40
C LYS A 8 3.55 -17.53 -5.70
N TYR A 9 2.73 -16.70 -5.06
CA TYR A 9 3.17 -15.49 -4.33
C TYR A 9 3.46 -15.72 -2.84
N GLN A 10 3.49 -16.97 -2.37
CA GLN A 10 3.93 -17.30 -1.00
C GLN A 10 5.41 -17.02 -0.73
N THR A 11 6.19 -16.49 -1.69
CA THR A 11 7.63 -16.23 -1.53
C THR A 11 7.93 -15.31 -0.34
N VAL A 12 7.07 -14.33 -0.06
CA VAL A 12 7.22 -13.41 1.09
C VAL A 12 6.72 -14.01 2.41
N SER A 13 6.04 -15.16 2.42
CA SER A 13 5.59 -15.80 3.66
C SER A 13 6.75 -16.14 4.61
N ARG A 14 7.94 -16.42 4.05
CA ARG A 14 9.18 -16.62 4.81
C ARG A 14 9.66 -15.37 5.56
N LEU A 15 9.18 -14.20 5.17
CA LEU A 15 9.48 -12.93 5.84
C LEU A 15 8.46 -12.61 6.95
N THR A 16 7.44 -13.44 7.15
CA THR A 16 6.47 -13.23 8.24
C THR A 16 7.20 -13.32 9.58
N GLY A 17 7.10 -12.25 10.38
CA GLY A 17 7.81 -12.14 11.67
C GLY A 17 9.31 -11.87 11.57
N PHE A 18 9.85 -11.75 10.35
CA PHE A 18 11.24 -11.40 10.13
C PHE A 18 11.38 -9.89 9.96
N ASN A 19 12.13 -9.26 10.86
CA ASN A 19 12.37 -7.82 10.79
C ASN A 19 13.49 -7.52 9.79
N VAL A 20 13.09 -7.30 8.52
CA VAL A 20 14.02 -6.97 7.43
C VAL A 20 14.74 -5.65 7.70
N ALA A 21 14.04 -4.65 8.26
CA ALA A 21 14.63 -3.34 8.55
C ALA A 21 15.82 -3.49 9.50
N ASP A 22 15.64 -4.14 10.66
CA ASP A 22 16.70 -4.34 11.66
C ASP A 22 17.95 -5.01 11.08
N VAL A 23 17.77 -6.00 10.20
CA VAL A 23 18.89 -6.72 9.59
C VAL A 23 19.65 -5.82 8.61
N LEU A 24 18.94 -5.02 7.82
CA LEU A 24 19.57 -4.08 6.90
C LEU A 24 20.24 -2.93 7.67
N GLU A 25 19.61 -2.38 8.71
CA GLU A 25 20.22 -1.32 9.53
C GLU A 25 21.57 -1.75 10.10
N LYS A 26 21.63 -2.95 10.69
CA LYS A 26 22.89 -3.51 11.23
C LYS A 26 23.94 -3.77 10.17
N SER A 27 23.52 -4.12 8.95
CA SER A 27 24.43 -4.45 7.85
C SER A 27 25.03 -3.21 7.20
N PHE A 28 24.28 -2.10 7.17
CA PHE A 28 24.66 -0.88 6.46
C PHE A 28 25.05 0.28 7.37
N ASP A 29 24.80 0.19 8.68
CA ASP A 29 24.98 1.27 9.65
C ASP A 29 24.22 2.55 9.23
N ARG A 30 22.97 2.37 8.78
CA ARG A 30 22.07 3.41 8.29
C ARG A 30 20.64 3.12 8.73
N ASN A 31 19.85 4.18 8.94
CA ASN A 31 18.41 4.05 9.18
C ASN A 31 17.72 3.44 7.95
N VAL A 32 16.86 2.46 8.19
CA VAL A 32 16.07 1.78 7.15
C VAL A 32 14.59 1.90 7.48
N PHE A 33 13.82 2.38 6.52
CA PHE A 33 12.37 2.50 6.63
C PHE A 33 11.71 1.50 5.69
N MET A 34 10.67 0.82 6.18
CA MET A 34 9.85 -0.08 5.36
C MET A 34 8.48 0.54 5.10
N GLU A 35 8.01 0.39 3.87
CA GLU A 35 6.69 0.81 3.42
C GLU A 35 6.10 -0.27 2.51
N ASN A 36 4.76 -0.38 2.51
CA ASN A 36 4.10 -1.10 1.43
C ASN A 36 4.28 -0.34 0.10
N ASP A 37 4.18 -1.04 -1.02
CA ASP A 37 4.40 -0.51 -2.37
C ASP A 37 3.49 0.69 -2.71
N GLY A 38 2.21 0.62 -2.37
CA GLY A 38 1.25 1.72 -2.59
C GLY A 38 1.58 2.97 -1.77
N THR A 39 2.02 2.79 -0.52
CA THR A 39 2.47 3.91 0.33
C THR A 39 3.81 4.46 -0.13
N ALA A 40 4.74 3.62 -0.57
CA ALA A 40 5.98 4.08 -1.19
C ALA A 40 5.70 4.91 -2.46
N ALA A 41 4.74 4.50 -3.28
CA ALA A 41 4.33 5.23 -4.47
C ALA A 41 3.70 6.59 -4.12
N VAL A 42 2.82 6.66 -3.12
CA VAL A 42 2.23 7.95 -2.70
C VAL A 42 3.28 8.90 -2.10
N ILE A 43 4.27 8.37 -1.37
CA ILE A 43 5.43 9.14 -0.90
C ILE A 43 6.20 9.72 -2.08
N ALA A 44 6.47 8.92 -3.11
CA ALA A 44 7.17 9.39 -4.30
C ALA A 44 6.40 10.50 -5.04
N GLU A 45 5.08 10.35 -5.20
CA GLU A 45 4.22 11.39 -5.81
C GLU A 45 4.18 12.67 -4.97
N ARG A 46 4.15 12.55 -3.63
CA ARG A 46 4.21 13.70 -2.73
C ARG A 46 5.55 14.43 -2.80
N LEU A 47 6.65 13.69 -2.86
CA LEU A 47 8.01 14.26 -2.81
C LEU A 47 8.54 14.74 -4.15
N PHE A 48 8.10 14.12 -5.25
CA PHE A 48 8.71 14.31 -6.57
C PHE A 48 7.68 14.54 -7.69
N GLY A 49 6.48 13.97 -7.56
CA GLY A 49 5.47 13.98 -8.61
C GLY A 49 4.43 15.10 -8.49
N VAL A 50 3.22 14.81 -8.98
CA VAL A 50 2.13 15.79 -9.06
C VAL A 50 1.54 16.10 -7.68
N GLY A 51 1.69 15.17 -6.73
CA GLY A 51 1.23 15.28 -5.34
C GLY A 51 1.93 16.36 -4.51
N LYS A 52 3.07 16.91 -4.98
CA LYS A 52 3.77 18.04 -4.34
C LYS A 52 2.87 19.24 -4.02
N ARG A 53 1.90 19.51 -4.89
CA ARG A 53 1.01 20.68 -4.80
C ARG A 53 -0.37 20.34 -4.22
N LEU A 54 -0.58 19.10 -3.79
CA LEU A 54 -1.86 18.60 -3.31
C LEU A 54 -1.72 18.20 -1.84
N ASN A 55 -2.55 18.79 -0.98
CA ASN A 55 -2.59 18.42 0.44
C ASN A 55 -3.43 17.17 0.70
N ASN A 56 -4.33 16.83 -0.21
CA ASN A 56 -5.19 15.65 -0.10
C ASN A 56 -5.24 14.96 -1.45
N PHE A 57 -4.81 13.70 -1.51
CA PHE A 57 -4.95 12.90 -2.71
C PHE A 57 -4.85 11.41 -2.42
N VAL A 58 -5.39 10.62 -3.34
CA VAL A 58 -5.26 9.17 -3.35
C VAL A 58 -4.45 8.77 -4.57
N TYR A 59 -3.44 7.93 -4.35
CA TYR A 59 -2.74 7.24 -5.43
C TYR A 59 -3.39 5.88 -5.64
N LEU A 60 -3.74 5.58 -6.90
CA LEU A 60 -4.30 4.30 -7.31
C LEU A 60 -3.35 3.62 -8.30
N PHE A 61 -2.92 2.41 -7.94
CA PHE A 61 -2.24 1.51 -8.86
C PHE A 61 -3.26 0.50 -9.39
N LEU A 62 -3.41 0.45 -10.72
CA LEU A 62 -4.36 -0.42 -11.41
C LEU A 62 -3.59 -1.34 -12.36
N ASP A 63 -3.46 -2.60 -11.97
CA ASP A 63 -2.90 -3.67 -12.80
C ASP A 63 -3.61 -4.99 -12.40
N THR A 64 -2.88 -6.09 -12.39
CA THR A 64 -3.32 -7.42 -11.96
C THR A 64 -3.95 -7.39 -10.57
N MET A 65 -3.49 -6.48 -9.70
CA MET A 65 -4.12 -6.13 -8.44
C MET A 65 -4.33 -4.62 -8.35
N ILE A 66 -5.33 -4.23 -7.54
CA ILE A 66 -5.55 -2.83 -7.16
C ILE A 66 -4.74 -2.56 -5.90
N GLY A 67 -3.96 -1.48 -5.92
CA GLY A 67 -3.19 -1.00 -4.76
C GLY A 67 -3.29 0.52 -4.65
N GLY A 68 -2.73 1.06 -3.57
CA GLY A 68 -2.74 2.51 -3.42
C GLY A 68 -2.16 3.03 -2.11
N GLY A 69 -2.17 4.35 -2.01
CA GLY A 69 -1.76 5.09 -0.82
C GLY A 69 -2.53 6.40 -0.74
N VAL A 70 -2.57 6.99 0.46
CA VAL A 70 -3.36 8.20 0.72
C VAL A 70 -2.48 9.28 1.34
N VAL A 71 -2.64 10.51 0.88
CA VAL A 71 -2.14 11.71 1.55
C VAL A 71 -3.34 12.52 2.02
N TYR A 72 -3.30 12.91 3.29
CA TYR A 72 -4.34 13.70 3.95
C TYR A 72 -3.67 14.78 4.81
N ASP A 73 -4.16 16.02 4.69
CA ASP A 73 -3.60 17.21 5.34
C ASP A 73 -2.09 17.40 5.13
N GLY A 74 -1.62 17.03 3.94
CA GLY A 74 -0.21 17.15 3.54
C GLY A 74 0.69 15.99 3.97
N ASP A 75 0.18 15.06 4.77
CA ASP A 75 0.92 13.91 5.29
C ASP A 75 0.42 12.57 4.73
N VAL A 76 1.33 11.60 4.67
CA VAL A 76 1.02 10.25 4.20
C VAL A 76 0.28 9.48 5.29
N LEU A 77 -0.95 9.09 4.99
CA LEU A 77 -1.82 8.33 5.89
C LEU A 77 -1.45 6.84 5.86
N ARG A 78 -0.73 6.38 6.88
CA ARG A 78 -0.29 4.98 7.04
C ARG A 78 -1.29 4.07 7.76
N GLY A 79 -2.12 4.66 8.63
CA GLY A 79 -2.99 3.93 9.55
C GLY A 79 -2.21 3.17 10.63
N THR A 80 -2.93 2.56 11.57
CA THR A 80 -2.35 1.94 12.78
C THR A 80 -1.37 0.80 12.48
N ASN A 81 -1.57 0.08 11.37
CA ASN A 81 -0.78 -1.09 10.99
C ASN A 81 -0.02 -0.87 9.67
N SER A 82 0.25 0.38 9.28
CA SER A 82 0.98 0.73 8.04
C SER A 82 0.41 0.13 6.76
N ASN A 83 -0.92 -0.02 6.71
CA ASN A 83 -1.65 -0.62 5.59
C ASN A 83 -2.93 0.15 5.22
N ALA A 84 -3.01 1.44 5.57
CA ALA A 84 -4.05 2.31 5.04
C ALA A 84 -3.87 2.46 3.51
N GLY A 85 -4.97 2.68 2.79
CA GLY A 85 -4.95 2.72 1.32
C GLY A 85 -5.08 1.36 0.65
N GLY A 86 -5.39 0.28 1.38
CA GLY A 86 -5.81 -1.02 0.85
C GLY A 86 -7.19 -0.98 0.17
N LEU A 87 -7.30 -0.20 -0.90
CA LEU A 87 -8.58 0.16 -1.55
C LEU A 87 -9.23 -1.01 -2.31
N ALA A 88 -8.46 -2.05 -2.63
CA ALA A 88 -8.97 -3.26 -3.28
C ALA A 88 -10.04 -4.01 -2.47
N LEU A 89 -10.11 -3.79 -1.15
CA LEU A 89 -11.08 -4.44 -0.26
C LEU A 89 -12.37 -3.63 -0.10
N MET A 90 -12.48 -2.46 -0.73
CA MET A 90 -13.69 -1.66 -0.70
C MET A 90 -14.83 -2.44 -1.37
N ARG A 91 -15.98 -2.52 -0.68
CA ARG A 91 -17.16 -3.16 -1.26
C ARG A 91 -17.68 -2.30 -2.40
N ILE A 92 -17.98 -2.96 -3.52
CA ILE A 92 -18.67 -2.37 -4.65
C ILE A 92 -20.01 -3.06 -4.72
N ASP A 93 -21.10 -2.29 -4.57
CA ASP A 93 -22.43 -2.82 -4.79
C ASP A 93 -22.60 -3.17 -6.26
N SER A 94 -23.19 -4.33 -6.52
CA SER A 94 -23.49 -4.72 -7.90
C SER A 94 -24.57 -3.79 -8.46
N PRO A 95 -24.43 -3.28 -9.69
CA PRO A 95 -25.49 -2.50 -10.32
C PRO A 95 -26.80 -3.31 -10.29
N GLY A 96 -27.79 -2.83 -9.53
CA GLY A 96 -29.10 -3.48 -9.34
C GLY A 96 -29.39 -4.03 -7.94
N GLN A 97 -28.42 -4.07 -7.03
CA GLN A 97 -28.72 -4.24 -5.59
C GLN A 97 -28.72 -2.86 -4.95
N GLY A 98 -29.90 -2.27 -4.79
CA GLY A 98 -30.04 -1.01 -4.05
C GLY A 98 -29.47 -1.17 -2.64
N SER A 99 -28.50 -0.33 -2.28
CA SER A 99 -28.03 -0.27 -0.91
C SER A 99 -29.18 0.24 -0.05
N LEU A 100 -29.77 -0.62 0.77
CA LEU A 100 -30.58 -0.20 1.90
C LEU A 100 -29.63 0.28 3.00
N LEU A 101 -29.17 1.52 2.86
CA LEU A 101 -28.84 2.39 3.98
C LEU A 101 -29.83 3.56 3.97
#